data_AF-C0ZVV5-F1
#
_entry.id   AF-C0ZVV5-F1
#
_cell.length_a   1.000
_cell.length_b   1.000
_cell.length_c   1.000
_cell.angle_alpha   90.00
_cell.angle_beta   90.00
_cell.angle_gamma   90.00
#
_symmetry.space_group_name_H-M   'P 1'
#
loop_
_entity.id
_entity.type
_entity.pdbx_description
1 polymer ?
#
loop_
_entity_poly.entity_id
_entity_poly.type
_entity_poly.pdbx_seq_one_letter_code
_entity_poly.pdbx_strand_id
1 'polypeptide(L)'
;MPQSHNSISKTDTFSCIQCGLTVMTYDPDGDRRNHCPSCLHSRHLFDQVEGGPSDCGMRMAPISIAVLRSGDWMIIHRCAQCLELTSNPVSRDDNQLLLMRMAVRPLAQPPFPLEAFGDL
;
A
#
# COMPACT_ATOMS: atom_id res chain seq x y z
N MET A 1 38.00 12.08 7.59
CA MET A 1 36.96 11.51 8.46
C MET A 1 36.37 10.33 7.73
N PRO A 2 36.36 9.11 8.30
CA PRO A 2 35.90 7.94 7.57
C PRO A 2 34.38 8.04 7.40
N GLN A 3 33.94 7.91 6.15
CA GLN A 3 32.53 7.84 5.78
C GLN A 3 31.97 6.52 6.32
N SER A 4 31.05 6.60 7.27
CA SER A 4 30.32 5.44 7.76
C SER A 4 29.38 4.95 6.65
N HIS A 5 29.84 3.98 5.86
CA HIS A 5 28.94 3.13 5.11
C HIS A 5 28.09 2.35 6.12
N ASN A 6 26.92 2.90 6.45
CA ASN A 6 25.95 2.22 7.27
C ASN A 6 25.43 1.04 6.44
N SER A 7 25.95 -0.16 6.71
CA SER A 7 25.42 -1.39 6.12
C SER A 7 24.01 -1.58 6.66
N ILE A 8 23.01 -1.07 5.95
CA ILE A 8 21.61 -1.31 6.25
C ILE A 8 21.42 -2.82 6.22
N SER A 9 21.21 -3.44 7.39
CA SER A 9 20.96 -4.87 7.47
C SER A 9 19.63 -5.15 6.77
N LYS A 10 19.65 -5.90 5.68
CA LYS A 10 18.45 -6.36 4.94
C LYS A 10 17.50 -7.26 5.76
N THR A 11 17.81 -7.47 7.03
CA THR A 11 17.04 -8.28 7.99
C THR A 11 16.13 -7.46 8.90
N ASP A 12 16.01 -6.15 8.67
CA ASP A 12 15.12 -5.31 9.46
C ASP A 12 13.65 -5.72 9.27
N THR A 13 12.87 -5.65 10.35
CA THR A 13 11.47 -6.09 10.38
C THR A 13 10.57 -5.12 11.13
N PHE A 14 9.27 -5.18 10.85
CA PHE A 14 8.24 -4.47 11.61
C PHE A 14 7.02 -5.37 11.87
N SER A 15 6.28 -5.09 12.94
CA SER A 15 4.98 -5.73 13.20
C SER A 15 3.85 -4.92 12.57
N CYS A 16 3.01 -5.57 11.77
CA CYS A 16 1.87 -4.92 11.13
C CYS A 16 0.83 -4.46 12.16
N ILE A 17 0.48 -3.17 12.15
CA ILE A 17 -0.53 -2.58 13.05
C ILE A 17 -1.95 -3.14 12.84
N GLN A 18 -2.23 -3.75 11.68
CA GLN A 18 -3.55 -4.31 11.37
C GLN A 18 -3.67 -5.80 11.72
N CYS A 19 -2.74 -6.64 11.25
CA CYS A 19 -2.85 -8.10 11.40
C CYS A 19 -1.84 -8.70 12.38
N GLY A 20 -0.90 -7.92 12.90
CA GLY A 20 0.13 -8.37 13.85
C GLY A 20 1.29 -9.15 13.23
N LEU A 21 1.25 -9.47 11.93
CA LEU A 21 2.33 -10.21 11.26
C LEU A 21 3.66 -9.44 11.33
N THR A 22 4.75 -10.14 11.65
CA THR A 22 6.12 -9.63 11.50
C THR A 22 6.53 -9.71 10.05
N VAL A 23 6.89 -8.57 9.46
CA VAL A 23 7.15 -8.38 8.03
C VAL A 23 8.56 -7.81 7.85
N MET A 24 9.24 -8.22 6.80
CA MET A 24 10.52 -7.61 6.40
C MET A 24 10.32 -6.15 5.97
N THR A 25 11.15 -5.24 6.47
CA THR A 25 11.09 -3.81 6.10
C THR A 25 11.27 -3.59 4.59
N TYR A 26 12.01 -4.48 3.93
CA TYR A 26 12.32 -4.41 2.51
C TYR A 26 11.57 -5.48 1.71
N ASP A 27 11.26 -5.15 0.46
CA ASP A 27 10.64 -6.05 -0.49
C ASP A 27 11.64 -6.93 -1.23
N PRO A 28 11.19 -7.91 -2.06
CA PRO A 28 12.11 -8.79 -2.77
C PRO A 28 13.04 -8.05 -3.74
N ASP A 29 12.65 -6.86 -4.19
CA ASP A 29 13.42 -6.02 -5.09
C ASP A 29 14.37 -5.07 -4.32
N GLY A 30 14.24 -5.04 -2.99
CA GLY A 30 15.12 -4.32 -2.06
C GLY A 30 14.61 -2.94 -1.68
N ASP A 31 13.39 -2.59 -2.09
CA ASP A 31 12.76 -1.31 -1.77
C ASP A 31 12.09 -1.36 -0.41
N ARG A 32 12.05 -0.20 0.27
CA ARG A 32 11.38 -0.10 1.57
C ARG A 32 9.87 -0.20 1.36
N ARG A 33 9.24 -1.18 2.01
CA ARG A 33 7.79 -1.37 1.93
C ARG A 33 7.06 -0.26 2.67
N ASN A 34 5.90 0.11 2.14
CA ASN A 34 4.96 1.02 2.78
C ASN A 34 3.74 0.30 3.35
N HIS A 35 3.55 -0.99 3.08
CA HIS A 35 2.44 -1.79 3.59
C HIS A 35 2.86 -3.22 3.93
N CYS A 36 2.01 -3.91 4.69
CA CYS A 36 2.14 -5.33 4.97
C CYS A 36 1.75 -6.14 3.72
N PRO A 37 2.58 -7.07 3.20
CA PRO A 37 2.24 -7.83 2.00
C PRO A 37 1.05 -8.77 2.21
N SER A 38 0.80 -9.21 3.46
CA SER A 38 -0.29 -10.14 3.76
C SER A 38 -1.68 -9.49 3.77
N CYS A 39 -1.81 -8.29 4.33
CA CYS A 39 -3.10 -7.61 4.53
C CYS A 39 -3.21 -6.24 3.84
N LEU A 40 -2.13 -5.79 3.19
CA LEU A 40 -2.00 -4.55 2.43
C LEU A 40 -2.24 -3.26 3.21
N HIS A 41 -2.38 -3.33 4.55
CA HIS A 41 -2.47 -2.13 5.38
C HIS A 41 -1.11 -1.49 5.58
N SER A 42 -1.12 -0.16 5.56
CA SER A 42 0.03 0.69 5.82
C SER A 42 -0.06 1.31 7.22
N ARG A 43 1.02 1.96 7.65
CA ARG A 43 1.09 2.82 8.83
C ARG A 43 1.48 4.22 8.39
N HIS A 44 0.76 5.23 8.87
CA HIS A 44 0.98 6.60 8.49
C HIS A 44 2.23 7.17 9.17
N LEU A 45 3.38 7.01 8.51
CA LEU A 45 4.69 7.45 9.03
C LEU A 45 5.29 8.63 8.25
N PHE A 46 4.71 8.98 7.10
CA PHE A 46 5.14 10.08 6.27
C PHE A 46 3.92 10.90 5.86
N ASP A 47 3.98 12.21 6.11
CA ASP A 47 2.99 13.20 5.75
C ASP A 47 3.32 13.72 4.34
N GLN A 48 2.43 13.47 3.39
CA GLN A 48 2.58 13.89 1.98
C GLN A 48 2.26 15.36 1.76
N VAL A 49 1.52 16.00 2.68
CA VAL A 49 1.10 17.39 2.56
C VAL A 49 2.23 18.31 2.97
N GLU A 50 2.78 18.09 4.16
CA GLU A 50 3.86 18.90 4.73
C GLU A 50 5.24 18.40 4.29
N GLY A 51 5.33 17.15 3.83
CA GLY A 51 6.58 16.55 3.36
C GLY A 51 7.53 16.22 4.50
N GLY A 52 7.34 15.06 5.14
CA GLY A 52 8.23 14.61 6.21
C GLY A 52 7.63 13.51 7.08
N PRO A 53 8.25 13.20 8.23
CA PRO A 53 7.69 12.26 9.19
C PRO A 53 6.30 12.71 9.68
N SER A 54 5.35 11.79 9.76
CA SER A 54 4.01 12.06 10.30
C SER A 54 3.93 11.70 11.78
N ASP A 55 3.34 12.60 12.58
CA ASP A 55 3.00 12.33 13.99
C ASP A 55 1.70 11.51 14.14
N CYS A 56 0.99 11.25 13.04
CA CYS A 56 -0.30 10.53 13.07
C CYS A 56 -0.11 9.06 13.49
N GLY A 57 0.82 8.34 12.86
CA GLY A 57 1.19 6.98 13.24
C GLY A 57 0.09 5.91 13.09
N MET A 58 -1.11 6.29 12.67
CA MET A 58 -2.28 5.42 12.58
C MET A 58 -2.29 4.53 11.36
N ARG A 59 -3.08 3.45 11.42
CA ARG A 59 -3.26 2.53 10.29
C ARG A 59 -3.84 3.26 9.07
N MET A 60 -3.39 2.87 7.89
CA MET A 60 -3.98 3.29 6.63
C MET A 60 -4.55 2.06 5.92
N ALA A 61 -5.86 2.10 5.66
CA ALA A 61 -6.57 1.01 5.00
C ALA A 61 -6.34 1.09 3.48
N PRO A 62 -6.08 -0.04 2.79
CA PRO A 62 -6.04 -0.09 1.33
C PRO A 62 -7.47 0.00 0.81
N ILE A 63 -7.79 1.07 0.09
CA ILE A 63 -9.17 1.37 -0.33
C ILE A 63 -9.38 1.22 -1.84
N SER A 64 -8.32 1.27 -2.64
CA SER A 64 -8.41 1.17 -4.10
C SER A 64 -7.09 0.74 -4.72
N ILE A 65 -7.14 0.41 -6.02
CA ILE A 65 -6.00 0.21 -6.89
C ILE A 65 -6.04 1.28 -7.98
N ALA A 66 -4.88 1.83 -8.32
CA ALA A 66 -4.68 2.67 -9.49
C ALA A 66 -3.65 2.02 -10.41
N VAL A 67 -3.92 2.02 -11.71
CA VAL A 67 -2.96 1.59 -12.73
C VAL A 67 -2.46 2.84 -13.45
N LEU A 68 -1.16 3.11 -13.35
CA LEU A 68 -0.53 4.27 -13.97
C LEU A 68 -0.41 4.07 -15.49
N ARG A 69 -0.10 5.15 -16.23
CA ARG A 69 0.13 5.06 -17.69
C ARG A 69 1.31 4.16 -18.07
N SER A 70 2.28 4.01 -17.17
CA SER A 70 3.40 3.06 -17.33
C SER A 70 2.96 1.60 -17.24
N GLY A 71 1.76 1.33 -16.73
CA GLY A 71 1.28 -0.02 -16.39
C GLY A 71 1.55 -0.41 -14.94
N ASP A 72 2.24 0.43 -14.16
CA ASP A 72 2.53 0.16 -12.75
C ASP A 72 1.25 0.18 -11.91
N TRP A 73 1.14 -0.78 -11.00
CA TRP A 73 0.03 -0.90 -10.07
C TRP A 73 0.37 -0.21 -8.75
N MET A 74 -0.53 0.66 -8.31
CA MET A 74 -0.43 1.39 -7.06
C MET A 74 -1.60 1.02 -6.16
N ILE A 75 -1.33 0.79 -4.88
CA ILE A 75 -2.34 0.68 -3.83
C ILE A 75 -2.62 2.07 -3.30
N ILE A 76 -3.90 2.46 -3.26
CA ILE A 76 -4.33 3.70 -2.62
C ILE A 76 -4.73 3.40 -1.18
N HIS A 77 -4.06 4.05 -0.24
CA HIS A 77 -4.32 3.93 1.18
C HIS A 77 -5.03 5.16 1.72
N ARG A 78 -5.89 4.99 2.74
CA ARG A 78 -6.52 6.08 3.47
C ARG A 78 -6.26 5.96 4.96
N CYS A 79 -5.75 7.03 5.58
CA CYS A 79 -5.53 7.07 7.02
C CYS A 79 -6.86 6.99 7.78
N ALA A 80 -6.91 6.15 8.82
CA ALA A 80 -8.10 6.00 9.65
C ALA A 80 -8.39 7.20 10.57
N GLN A 81 -7.41 8.09 10.78
CA GLN A 81 -7.54 9.26 11.67
C GLN A 81 -7.60 10.58 10.89
N CYS A 82 -6.52 10.96 10.19
CA CYS A 82 -6.47 12.24 9.48
C CYS A 82 -7.07 12.21 8.06
N LEU A 83 -7.47 11.02 7.57
CA LEU A 83 -8.09 10.80 6.26
C LEU A 83 -7.18 11.05 5.04
N GLU A 84 -5.89 11.35 5.26
CA GLU A 84 -4.90 11.50 4.19
C GLU A 84 -4.82 10.26 3.30
N LEU A 85 -4.62 10.51 2.00
CA LEU A 85 -4.47 9.49 0.97
C LEU A 85 -3.01 9.36 0.54
N THR A 86 -2.52 8.13 0.43
CA THR A 86 -1.21 7.84 -0.14
C THR A 86 -1.34 6.80 -1.25
N SER A 87 -0.40 6.81 -2.19
CA SER A 87 -0.29 5.83 -3.26
C SER A 87 1.07 5.14 -3.17
N ASN A 88 1.08 3.81 -3.02
CA ASN A 88 2.30 3.03 -2.87
C ASN A 88 2.37 1.94 -3.94
N PRO A 89 3.55 1.64 -4.50
CA PRO A 89 3.69 0.61 -5.53
C PRO A 89 3.35 -0.77 -4.95
N VAL A 90 2.75 -1.62 -5.78
CA VAL A 90 2.57 -3.05 -5.48
C VAL A 90 3.91 -3.76 -5.54
N SER A 91 4.24 -4.55 -4.52
CA SER A 91 5.41 -5.42 -4.48
C SER A 91 5.06 -6.84 -4.95
N ARG A 92 6.05 -7.57 -5.46
CA ARG A 92 5.85 -8.90 -6.09
C ARG A 92 5.28 -9.98 -5.16
N ASP A 93 5.49 -9.86 -3.86
CA ASP A 93 5.01 -10.80 -2.84
C ASP A 93 3.80 -10.28 -2.07
N ASP A 94 3.16 -9.20 -2.55
CA ASP A 94 1.88 -8.77 -2.03
C ASP A 94 0.79 -9.84 -2.27
N ASN A 95 -0.18 -9.88 -1.36
CA ASN A 95 -1.31 -10.79 -1.45
C ASN A 95 -2.19 -10.49 -2.68
N GLN A 96 -1.93 -11.22 -3.76
CA GLN A 96 -2.58 -11.07 -5.05
C GLN A 96 -4.11 -11.20 -4.99
N LEU A 97 -4.63 -12.03 -4.08
CA LEU A 97 -6.07 -12.19 -3.90
C LEU A 97 -6.73 -10.90 -3.39
N LEU A 98 -6.07 -10.20 -2.46
CA LEU A 98 -6.58 -8.92 -1.94
C LEU A 98 -6.48 -7.81 -3.00
N LEU A 99 -5.40 -7.78 -3.77
CA LEU A 99 -5.25 -6.85 -4.90
C LEU A 99 -6.36 -7.05 -5.94
N MET A 100 -6.56 -8.30 -6.39
CA MET A 100 -7.61 -8.63 -7.35
C MET A 100 -8.99 -8.30 -6.79
N ARG A 101 -9.27 -8.67 -5.54
CA ARG A 101 -10.55 -8.36 -4.88
C ARG A 101 -10.85 -6.86 -4.85
N MET A 102 -9.86 -6.02 -4.60
CA MET A 102 -10.03 -4.56 -4.64
C MET A 102 -10.30 -4.08 -6.07
N ALA A 103 -9.50 -4.55 -7.04
CA ALA A 103 -9.61 -4.13 -8.44
C ALA A 103 -10.97 -4.49 -9.07
N VAL A 104 -11.53 -5.66 -8.75
CA VAL A 104 -12.79 -6.13 -9.35
C VAL A 104 -14.04 -5.74 -8.55
N ARG A 105 -13.88 -5.16 -7.36
CA ARG A 105 -15.03 -4.81 -6.49
C ARG A 105 -16.06 -3.92 -7.18
N PRO A 106 -15.68 -2.86 -7.94
CA PRO A 106 -16.67 -2.04 -8.64
C PRO A 106 -17.47 -2.81 -9.70
N LEU A 107 -16.88 -3.83 -10.31
CA LEU A 107 -17.57 -4.68 -11.29
C LEU A 107 -18.51 -5.69 -10.61
N ALA A 108 -18.13 -6.20 -9.44
CA ALA A 108 -18.96 -7.12 -8.67
C ALA A 108 -20.09 -6.42 -7.89
N GLN A 109 -19.94 -5.13 -7.61
CA GLN A 109 -20.90 -4.30 -6.85
C GLN A 109 -21.05 -2.93 -7.52
N PRO A 110 -21.55 -2.88 -8.76
CA PRO A 110 -21.62 -1.63 -9.51
C PRO A 110 -22.75 -0.73 -8.95
N PRO A 111 -22.59 0.61 -8.99
CA PRO A 111 -23.63 1.54 -8.58
C PRO A 111 -24.74 1.72 -9.64
N PHE A 112 -24.64 0.98 -10.75
CA PHE A 112 -25.58 0.97 -11.88
C PHE A 112 -25.61 -0.43 -12.51
N PRO A 113 -26.66 -0.80 -13.26
CA PRO A 113 -26.72 -2.07 -13.99
C PRO A 113 -25.62 -2.14 -15.06
N LEU A 114 -24.87 -3.25 -15.12
CA LEU A 114 -23.82 -3.44 -16.15
C LEU A 114 -24.42 -3.93 -17.47
N GLU A 115 -25.62 -4.48 -17.44
CA GLU A 115 -26.34 -4.96 -18.63
C GLU A 115 -26.59 -3.81 -19.62
N ALA A 116 -26.64 -2.57 -19.14
CA ALA A 116 -26.79 -1.37 -19.96
C ALA A 116 -25.64 -1.16 -20.97
N PHE A 117 -24.48 -1.80 -20.78
CA PHE A 117 -23.37 -1.74 -21.74
C PHE A 117 -23.44 -2.82 -22.83
N GLY A 118 -24.36 -3.80 -22.72
CA GLY A 118 -24.50 -4.87 -23.71
C GLY A 118 -25.17 -4.45 -25.03
N ASP A 119 -25.86 -3.31 -25.02
CA ASP A 119 -26.60 -2.75 -26.16
C ASP A 119 -25.83 -1.62 -26.89
N LEU A 120 -24.59 -1.33 -26.47
CA LEU A 120 -23.66 -0.37 -27.10
C LEU A 120 -22.77 -1.07 -28.14
#